data_AF-A0A1C5XLD7-F1
#
_entry.id   AF-A0A1C5XLD7-F1
#
_cell.length_a   1.000
_cell.length_b   1.000
_cell.length_c   1.000
_cell.angle_alpha   90.00
_cell.angle_beta   90.00
_cell.angle_gamma   90.00
#
_symmetry.space_group_name_H-M   'P 1'
#
loop_
_entity.id
_entity.type
_entity.pdbx_description
1 polymer ?
#
loop_
_entity_poly.entity_id
_entity_poly.type
_entity_poly.pdbx_seq_one_letter_code
_entity_poly.pdbx_strand_id
1 'polypeptide(L)'
;MEIKNLDHYQRDLTTYYGGKSGSKYAIIIDGQRWMIKFPENTKNFPERKKENAHIPSYTMSPLSEYIGSHVYELLGIPVHETML
;
A
#
# COMPACT_ATOMS: atom_id res chain seq x y z
N MET A 1 9.91 -13.64 4.48
CA MET A 1 9.33 -12.43 3.86
C MET A 1 10.48 -11.50 3.58
N GLU A 2 10.70 -11.17 2.30
CA GLU A 2 11.69 -10.18 1.88
C GLU A 2 10.99 -8.82 1.79
N ILE A 3 11.62 -7.77 2.31
CA ILE A 3 11.11 -6.39 2.22
C ILE A 3 11.98 -5.67 1.20
N LYS A 4 11.37 -5.19 0.12
CA LYS A 4 12.05 -4.58 -1.01
C LYS A 4 12.16 -3.07 -0.81
N ASN A 5 13.38 -2.55 -0.86
CA ASN A 5 13.56 -1.11 -0.93
C ASN A 5 13.19 -0.61 -2.33
N LEU A 6 12.21 0.31 -2.41
CA LEU A 6 11.71 0.83 -3.68
C LEU A 6 12.22 2.23 -4.04
N ASP A 7 13.10 2.83 -3.23
CA ASP A 7 13.53 4.23 -3.36
C ASP A 7 14.34 4.51 -4.64
N HIS A 8 14.94 3.48 -5.23
CA HIS A 8 15.80 3.59 -6.41
C HIS A 8 15.04 3.40 -7.74
N TYR A 9 13.75 3.06 -7.71
CA TYR A 9 12.97 2.88 -8.93
C TYR A 9 12.45 4.21 -9.48
N GLN A 10 12.45 4.31 -10.81
CA GLN A 10 11.94 5.49 -11.50
C GLN A 10 10.42 5.60 -11.31
N ARG A 11 9.95 6.80 -10.93
CA ARG A 11 8.53 7.12 -10.92
C ARG A 11 8.00 7.31 -12.33
N ASP A 12 6.83 6.73 -12.59
CA ASP A 12 6.04 7.04 -13.77
C ASP A 12 5.08 8.20 -13.45
N LEU A 13 5.37 9.37 -13.99
CA LEU A 13 4.60 10.59 -13.79
C LEU A 13 3.39 10.71 -14.73
N THR A 14 3.24 9.79 -15.69
CA THR A 14 2.13 9.79 -16.65
C THR A 14 0.87 9.14 -16.11
N THR A 15 0.98 8.40 -14.99
CA THR A 15 -0.11 7.65 -14.38
C THR A 15 -0.49 8.23 -13.01
N TYR A 16 -1.79 8.34 -12.75
CA TYR A 16 -2.33 8.76 -11.46
C TYR A 16 -3.29 7.71 -10.91
N TYR A 17 -3.22 7.46 -9.61
CA TYR A 17 -4.13 6.54 -8.91
C TYR A 17 -4.98 7.31 -7.89
N GLY A 18 -6.30 7.18 -8.02
CA GLY A 18 -7.26 7.83 -7.12
C GLY A 18 -7.50 7.08 -5.80
N GLY A 19 -8.64 7.40 -5.17
CA GLY A 19 -9.09 6.81 -3.91
C GLY A 19 -8.66 7.61 -2.67
N LYS A 20 -9.42 7.47 -1.57
CA LYS A 20 -9.25 8.27 -0.36
C LYS A 20 -8.22 7.71 0.64
N SER A 21 -7.92 6.41 0.57
CA SER A 21 -6.98 5.78 1.50
C SER A 21 -5.54 5.92 1.01
N GLY A 22 -4.78 6.80 1.66
CA GLY A 22 -3.36 6.98 1.45
C GLY A 22 -2.96 7.54 0.07
N SER A 23 -1.74 8.08 0.01
CA SER A 23 -1.13 8.45 -1.27
C SER A 23 -0.76 7.21 -2.07
N LYS A 24 -0.78 7.36 -3.40
CA LYS A 24 -0.40 6.30 -4.34
C LYS A 24 0.38 6.91 -5.49
N TYR A 25 1.38 6.20 -6.01
CA TYR A 25 2.08 6.60 -7.23
C TYR A 25 2.62 5.39 -7.99
N ALA A 26 2.92 5.57 -9.28
CA ALA A 26 3.45 4.54 -10.14
C ALA A 26 4.99 4.54 -10.15
N ILE A 27 5.60 3.35 -10.18
CA ILE A 27 7.02 3.14 -10.49
C ILE A 27 7.17 2.08 -11.59
N ILE A 28 8.34 2.04 -12.23
CA ILE A 28 8.68 0.99 -13.20
C ILE A 28 9.73 0.04 -12.61
N ILE A 29 9.42 -1.25 -12.58
CA ILE A 29 10.31 -2.35 -12.21
C ILE A 29 10.32 -3.32 -13.39
N ASP A 30 11.50 -3.60 -13.96
CA ASP A 30 11.68 -4.56 -15.07
C ASP A 30 10.74 -4.33 -16.26
N GLY A 31 10.51 -3.05 -16.59
CA GLY A 31 9.63 -2.63 -17.69
C GLY A 31 8.12 -2.70 -17.37
N GLN A 32 7.75 -3.19 -16.19
CA GLN A 32 6.37 -3.27 -15.72
C GLN A 32 6.04 -2.16 -14.73
N ARG A 33 4.79 -1.68 -14.80
CA ARG A 33 4.30 -0.63 -13.91
C ARG A 33 3.76 -1.22 -12.62
N TRP A 34 4.25 -0.73 -11.50
CA TRP A 34 3.80 -1.08 -10.16
C TRP A 34 3.13 0.12 -9.49
N MET A 35 2.01 -0.13 -8.80
CA MET A 35 1.33 0.87 -7.97
C MET A 35 1.83 0.78 -6.53
N ILE A 36 2.51 1.82 -6.08
CA ILE A 36 2.87 1.95 -4.66
C ILE A 36 1.68 2.50 -3.89
N LYS A 37 1.30 1.83 -2.80
CA LYS A 37 0.27 2.29 -1.85
C LYS A 37 0.93 2.63 -0.51
N PHE A 38 0.72 3.86 -0.04
CA PHE A 38 1.15 4.28 1.30
C PHE A 38 -0.01 4.14 2.29
N PRO A 39 0.29 3.88 3.57
CA PRO A 39 -0.73 3.95 4.61
C PRO A 39 -1.26 5.38 4.74
N GLU A 40 -2.47 5.51 5.26
CA GLU A 40 -3.07 6.82 5.47
C GLU A 40 -2.32 7.62 6.54
N ASN A 41 -2.09 8.90 6.29
CA ASN A 41 -1.37 9.75 7.23
C ASN A 41 -2.29 10.12 8.39
N THR A 42 -1.97 9.61 9.59
CA THR A 42 -2.80 9.85 10.78
C THR A 42 -2.45 11.12 11.56
N LYS A 43 -1.56 12.00 11.07
CA LYS A 43 -1.13 13.22 11.78
C LYS A 43 -2.28 14.14 12.20
N ASN A 44 -3.38 14.16 11.45
CA ASN A 44 -4.55 15.01 11.72
C ASN A 44 -5.70 14.26 12.42
N PHE A 45 -5.50 13.01 12.85
CA PHE A 45 -6.58 12.24 13.47
C PHE A 45 -6.81 12.77 14.90
N PRO A 46 -8.04 13.17 15.25
CA PRO A 46 -8.35 13.77 16.55
C PRO A 46 -8.08 12.80 17.72
N GLU A 47 -8.10 11.49 17.45
CA GLU A 47 -7.93 10.43 18.43
C GLU A 47 -6.49 10.25 18.90
N ARG A 48 -5.46 10.72 18.15
CA ARG A 48 -4.03 10.60 18.52
C ARG A 48 -3.67 11.25 19.86
N LYS A 49 -4.49 12.16 20.39
CA LYS A 49 -4.25 12.81 21.70
C LYS A 49 -4.68 11.98 22.90
N LYS A 50 -5.26 10.79 22.70
CA LYS A 50 -5.61 9.88 23.79
C LYS A 50 -4.51 8.85 23.97
N GLU A 51 -4.09 8.61 25.21
CA GLU A 51 -3.03 7.65 25.58
C GLU A 51 -3.33 6.19 25.17
N ASN A 52 -4.54 5.91 24.69
CA ASN A 52 -5.00 4.61 24.15
C ASN A 52 -5.62 4.74 22.74
N ALA A 53 -5.14 5.66 21.92
CA ALA A 53 -5.64 5.84 20.56
C ALA A 53 -5.46 4.56 19.74
N HIS A 54 -6.56 3.83 19.51
CA HIS A 54 -6.58 2.70 18.59
C HIS A 54 -6.02 3.16 17.25
N ILE A 55 -4.95 2.53 16.76
CA ILE A 55 -4.43 2.86 15.44
C ILE A 55 -5.58 2.58 14.45
N PRO A 56 -6.10 3.58 13.72
CA PRO A 56 -7.23 3.36 12.83
C PRO A 56 -6.87 2.29 11.80
N SER A 57 -7.79 1.38 11.48
CA SER A 57 -7.56 0.27 10.53
C SER A 57 -6.98 0.73 9.17
N TYR A 58 -7.25 1.99 8.80
CA TYR A 58 -6.77 2.64 7.58
C TYR A 58 -5.25 2.86 7.50
N THR A 59 -4.50 2.76 8.60
CA THR A 59 -3.02 2.77 8.55
C THR A 59 -2.45 1.41 8.17
N MET A 60 -3.24 0.33 8.28
CA MET A 60 -2.81 -1.02 7.97
C MET A 60 -3.15 -1.41 6.52
N SER A 61 -3.68 -0.49 5.72
CA SER A 61 -4.23 -0.79 4.40
C SER A 61 -3.23 -1.46 3.45
N PRO A 62 -1.93 -1.08 3.36
CA PRO A 62 -0.99 -1.79 2.49
C PRO A 62 -0.71 -3.21 2.98
N LEU A 63 -0.63 -3.43 4.30
CA LEU A 63 -0.38 -4.76 4.86
C LEU A 63 -1.59 -5.68 4.69
N SER A 64 -2.80 -5.18 4.95
CA SER A 64 -4.03 -5.95 4.73
C SER A 64 -4.23 -6.30 3.26
N GLU A 65 -3.85 -5.41 2.33
CA GLU A 65 -3.87 -5.68 0.90
C GLU A 65 -2.90 -6.82 0.53
N TYR A 66 -1.66 -6.77 1.04
CA TYR A 66 -0.67 -7.82 0.81
C TYR A 66 -1.17 -9.18 1.32
N ILE A 67 -1.62 -9.24 2.58
CA ILE A 67 -2.12 -10.48 3.19
C ILE A 67 -3.35 -11.00 2.46
N GLY A 68 -4.33 -10.12 2.20
CA GLY A 68 -5.57 -10.50 1.51
C GLY A 68 -5.33 -11.03 0.10
N SER A 69 -4.39 -10.41 -0.63
CA SER A 69 -4.03 -10.85 -1.98
C SER A 69 -3.39 -12.24 -1.96
N HIS A 70 -2.47 -12.50 -1.03
CA HIS A 70 -1.86 -13.82 -0.89
C HIS A 70 -2.86 -14.89 -0.44
N VAL A 71 -3.86 -14.55 0.39
CA VAL A 71 -4.95 -15.48 0.72
C VAL A 71 -5.77 -15.85 -0.52
N TYR A 72 -6.13 -14.88 -1.36
CA TYR A 72 -6.85 -15.15 -2.61
C TYR A 72 -6.03 -15.96 -3.61
N GLU A 73 -4.73 -15.68 -3.73
CA GLU A 73 -3.81 -16.48 -4.53
C GLU A 73 -3.76 -17.94 -4.06
N LEU A 74 -3.63 -18.17 -2.74
CA LEU A 74 -3.66 -19.52 -2.15
C LEU A 74 -4.98 -20.27 -2.42
N LEU A 75 -6.09 -19.55 -2.58
CA LEU A 75 -7.39 -20.12 -2.91
C LEU A 75 -7.59 -20.32 -4.42
N GLY A 76 -6.60 -19.99 -5.26
CA GLY A 76 -6.70 -20.07 -6.72
C GLY A 76 -7.59 -19.00 -7.35
N ILE A 77 -7.91 -17.94 -6.60
CA ILE A 77 -8.72 -16.81 -7.07
C ILE A 77 -7.78 -15.81 -7.77
N PRO A 78 -8.07 -15.40 -9.03
CA PRO A 78 -7.27 -14.40 -9.73
C PRO A 78 -7.16 -13.10 -8.92
N VAL A 79 -5.92 -12.67 -8.67
CA VAL A 79 -5.60 -11.48 -7.88
C VAL A 79 -4.34 -10.81 -8.43
N HIS A 80 -4.14 -9.54 -8.08
CA HIS A 80 -2.94 -8.82 -8.48
C HIS A 80 -1.73 -9.23 -7.65
N GLU A 81 -0.54 -9.16 -8.26
CA GLU A 81 0.72 -9.39 -7.56
C GLU A 81 0.98 -8.28 -6.53
N THR A 82 1.51 -8.65 -5.37
CA THR A 82 1.86 -7.72 -4.29
C THR A 82 3.23 -8.05 -3.71
N MET A 83 3.94 -7.02 -3.27
CA MET A 83 5.21 -7.13 -2.54
C MET A 83 5.27 -6.08 -1.42
N LEU A 84 6.12 -6.32 -0.42
CA LEU A 84 6.42 -5.40 0.67
C LEU A 84 7.85 -4.88 0.56
#